data_AF-A0A081ANN8-F1
#
_entry.id   AF-A0A081ANN8-F1
#
_cell.length_a   1.000
_cell.length_b   1.000
_cell.length_c   1.000
_cell.angle_alpha   90.00
_cell.angle_beta   90.00
_cell.angle_gamma   90.00
#
_symmetry.space_group_name_H-M   'P 1'
#
loop_
_entity.id
_entity.type
_entity.pdbx_description
1 polymer ?
#
loop_
_entity_poly.entity_id
_entity_poly.type
_entity_poly.pdbx_seq_one_letter_code
_entity_poly.pdbx_strand_id
1 'polypeptide(L)'
;MLENLQELNVAENQLEAFDGVFTTSSSLIELNVSHNALQTFNIPLPHLTTLDLSSNVLTEFPNAVFASSQLDSFRISGNGFEIVTLSTAQYDFFAGLSDFQAAFADVSTCASGSLVYLQGKGVCRLDIAAEEDPAIVMRDHGADKEEPSTPMATVGVVIPHLPIPSNNITKKYIIAAIIVLMVIGMIAGVIALISLGIVGGIARAVYEYIGRWQKKRHREGIHENTPLFFDQAARASYQKEMDAVDKLFPSNDPVLVTWRIDYDSVTLVKKIAQGAFGEVWVGHYRNDRVAVKRLIQDQVSLATSEAFLREIKLMAWLEHPKIVQFVGVAWTKLVDMLAVIEYMDGGDLRTLLDKKSPKKLPWQEGGLKLQYARDTIDAVVYLHSLSVVIIHRDLKSRNILLDSKKGAKLGDFGVSATKRQHDMTAGVGTARWLAPEIARGEDKYTEAVDVYSFGIILSELDTHQLPFGDAKTSAGAPLNDMAILQGVSSGTLQVTLSPTCPSNLEALARSCMNLDPAQRPTAAQVAYELRKSDLLL
;
A
#
# COMPACT_ATOMS: atom_id res chain seq x y z
N MET A 1 -0.20 25.97 16.49
CA MET A 1 -1.03 27.14 16.88
C MET A 1 -2.49 27.03 16.42
N LEU A 2 -2.95 25.90 15.85
CA LEU A 2 -4.32 25.73 15.34
C LEU A 2 -5.04 24.46 15.86
N GLU A 3 -4.53 23.81 16.91
CA GLU A 3 -5.02 22.50 17.38
C GLU A 3 -6.51 22.49 17.81
N ASN A 4 -7.10 23.65 18.09
CA ASN A 4 -8.49 23.81 18.52
C ASN A 4 -9.37 24.61 17.53
N LEU A 5 -8.89 24.87 16.31
CA LEU A 5 -9.66 25.65 15.36
C LEU A 5 -10.79 24.79 14.78
N GLN A 6 -12.04 25.14 15.09
CA GLN A 6 -13.24 24.43 14.62
C GLN A 6 -13.86 25.04 13.37
N GLU A 7 -13.80 26.37 13.24
CA GLU A 7 -14.38 27.11 12.13
C GLU A 7 -13.30 27.98 11.49
N LEU A 8 -13.19 27.92 10.16
CA LEU A 8 -12.29 28.75 9.39
C LEU A 8 -13.03 29.36 8.20
N ASN A 9 -13.16 30.68 8.20
CA ASN A 9 -13.67 31.43 7.08
C ASN A 9 -12.56 32.28 6.47
N VAL A 10 -12.18 31.93 5.25
CA VAL A 10 -11.20 32.62 4.40
C VAL A 10 -11.80 32.96 3.04
N ALA A 11 -13.12 33.18 2.98
CA ALA A 11 -13.78 33.63 1.77
C ALA A 11 -13.29 35.02 1.33
N GLU A 12 -13.29 35.31 0.03
CA GLU A 12 -12.95 36.64 -0.53
C GLU A 12 -11.50 37.11 -0.25
N ASN A 13 -10.54 36.17 -0.14
CA ASN A 13 -9.15 36.46 0.22
C ASN A 13 -8.15 36.35 -0.96
N GLN A 14 -8.63 36.16 -2.20
CA GLN A 14 -7.80 35.98 -3.40
C GLN A 14 -6.76 34.83 -3.28
N LEU A 15 -7.09 33.78 -2.52
CA LEU A 15 -6.21 32.64 -2.33
C LEU A 15 -6.05 31.85 -3.63
N GLU A 16 -4.82 31.66 -4.10
CA GLU A 16 -4.50 30.82 -5.26
C GLU A 16 -4.27 29.35 -4.87
N ALA A 17 -3.89 29.11 -3.61
CA ALA A 17 -3.66 27.79 -3.05
C ALA A 17 -4.15 27.74 -1.60
N PHE A 18 -4.63 26.56 -1.19
CA PHE A 18 -4.99 26.24 0.18
C PHE A 18 -4.13 25.03 0.57
N ASP A 19 -3.02 25.30 1.26
CA ASP A 19 -1.90 24.37 1.43
C ASP A 19 -1.75 23.82 2.86
N GLY A 20 -0.85 22.83 3.00
CA GLY A 20 -0.74 21.86 4.10
C GLY A 20 -0.38 22.33 5.51
N VAL A 21 -0.64 23.59 5.87
CA VAL A 21 -0.61 24.02 7.28
C VAL A 21 -1.84 23.50 8.05
N PHE A 22 -2.91 23.16 7.32
CA PHE A 22 -4.16 22.63 7.88
C PHE A 22 -4.31 21.10 7.79
N THR A 23 -3.36 20.39 7.17
CA THR A 23 -3.38 18.90 7.07
C THR A 23 -3.27 18.21 8.42
N THR A 24 -2.82 18.93 9.46
CA THR A 24 -2.75 18.45 10.85
C THR A 24 -3.93 18.90 11.71
N SER A 25 -4.92 19.62 11.15
CA SER A 25 -6.05 20.11 11.91
C SER A 25 -7.09 19.00 12.07
N SER A 26 -7.03 18.26 13.18
CA SER A 26 -8.03 17.23 13.55
C SER A 26 -9.32 17.83 14.11
N SER A 27 -9.39 19.14 14.31
CA SER A 27 -10.49 19.80 15.01
C SER A 27 -11.37 20.65 14.10
N LEU A 28 -11.03 20.83 12.82
CA LEU A 28 -11.76 21.70 11.89
C LEU A 28 -13.03 21.01 11.40
N ILE A 29 -14.17 21.66 11.61
CA ILE A 29 -15.52 21.16 11.35
C ILE A 29 -16.21 22.01 10.27
N GLU A 30 -15.93 23.31 10.23
CA GLU A 30 -16.46 24.21 9.20
C GLU A 30 -15.34 24.94 8.45
N LEU A 31 -15.40 24.92 7.12
CA LEU A 31 -14.44 25.58 6.26
C LEU A 31 -15.14 26.33 5.11
N ASN A 32 -14.96 27.64 5.05
CA ASN A 32 -15.40 28.47 3.94
C ASN A 32 -14.18 29.06 3.21
N VAL A 33 -13.98 28.64 1.97
CA VAL A 33 -12.91 29.13 1.07
C VAL A 33 -13.52 29.67 -0.24
N SER A 34 -14.77 30.10 -0.20
CA SER A 34 -15.46 30.61 -1.38
C SER A 34 -14.87 31.93 -1.90
N HIS A 35 -15.12 32.26 -3.17
CA HIS A 35 -14.72 33.55 -3.76
C HIS A 35 -13.20 33.80 -3.70
N ASN A 36 -12.43 32.78 -4.08
CA ASN A 36 -10.97 32.81 -4.16
C ASN A 36 -10.51 32.46 -5.59
N ALA A 37 -9.22 32.13 -5.76
CA ALA A 37 -8.62 31.76 -7.04
C ALA A 37 -7.99 30.35 -6.97
N LEU A 38 -8.57 29.44 -6.18
CA LEU A 38 -8.05 28.09 -6.02
C LEU A 38 -8.21 27.30 -7.33
N GLN A 39 -7.10 26.72 -7.80
CA GLN A 39 -7.10 25.79 -8.95
C GLN A 39 -7.27 24.33 -8.54
N THR A 40 -6.87 23.97 -7.32
CA THR A 40 -7.02 22.63 -6.75
C THR A 40 -7.39 22.70 -5.28
N PHE A 41 -8.04 21.65 -4.77
CA PHE A 41 -8.28 21.46 -3.34
C PHE A 41 -8.06 19.99 -2.99
N ASN A 42 -6.88 19.69 -2.46
CA ASN A 42 -6.38 18.32 -2.24
C ASN A 42 -6.12 17.99 -0.77
N ILE A 43 -6.67 18.78 0.16
CA ILE A 43 -6.47 18.59 1.60
C ILE A 43 -7.60 17.70 2.16
N PRO A 44 -7.30 16.48 2.65
CA PRO A 44 -8.30 15.65 3.32
C PRO A 44 -8.57 16.20 4.73
N LEU A 45 -9.83 16.57 5.00
CA LEU A 45 -10.25 17.10 6.29
C LEU A 45 -11.39 16.22 6.86
N PRO A 46 -11.07 15.09 7.50
CA PRO A 46 -12.01 14.00 7.75
C PRO A 46 -13.18 14.34 8.71
N HIS A 47 -13.07 15.45 9.45
CA HIS A 47 -14.05 15.90 10.44
C HIS A 47 -14.94 17.05 9.97
N LEU A 48 -14.83 17.49 8.71
CA LEU A 48 -15.68 18.55 8.18
C LEU A 48 -17.15 18.12 8.13
N THR A 49 -18.03 18.98 8.64
CA THR A 49 -19.48 18.93 8.44
C THR A 49 -19.96 19.93 7.40
N THR A 50 -19.21 21.04 7.21
CA THR A 50 -19.55 22.10 6.28
C THR A 50 -18.35 22.56 5.47
N LEU A 51 -18.49 22.57 4.15
CA LEU A 51 -17.45 23.01 3.21
C LEU A 51 -18.02 23.88 2.08
N ASP A 52 -17.48 25.09 1.93
CA ASP A 52 -17.82 25.99 0.82
C ASP A 52 -16.59 26.29 -0.04
N LEU A 53 -16.59 25.76 -1.26
CA LEU A 53 -15.58 25.96 -2.32
C LEU A 53 -16.15 26.75 -3.50
N SER A 54 -17.31 27.39 -3.34
CA SER A 54 -17.96 28.11 -4.44
C SER A 54 -17.13 29.28 -4.97
N SER A 55 -17.33 29.64 -6.23
CA SER A 55 -16.68 30.79 -6.88
C SER A 55 -15.14 30.76 -6.79
N ASN A 56 -14.54 29.63 -7.17
CA ASN A 56 -13.09 29.47 -7.33
C ASN A 56 -12.77 29.20 -8.82
N VAL A 57 -11.56 28.73 -9.14
CA VAL A 57 -11.13 28.36 -10.51
C VAL A 57 -10.69 26.89 -10.56
N LEU A 58 -11.36 26.03 -9.79
CA LEU A 58 -11.03 24.62 -9.72
C LEU A 58 -11.18 23.97 -11.09
N THR A 59 -10.16 23.28 -11.57
CA THR A 59 -10.19 22.61 -12.89
C THR A 59 -10.70 21.18 -12.83
N GLU A 60 -10.84 20.63 -11.63
CA GLU A 60 -11.27 19.26 -11.36
C GLU A 60 -12.07 19.17 -10.06
N PHE A 61 -12.76 18.04 -9.86
CA PHE A 61 -13.56 17.83 -8.66
C PHE A 61 -12.58 17.50 -7.54
N PRO A 62 -12.68 18.16 -6.38
CA PRO A 62 -11.80 17.86 -5.27
C PRO A 62 -12.19 16.52 -4.63
N ASN A 63 -11.54 15.44 -5.02
CA ASN A 63 -11.77 14.09 -4.46
C ASN A 63 -11.52 14.05 -2.94
N ALA A 64 -10.73 14.97 -2.39
CA ALA A 64 -10.49 15.10 -0.96
C ALA A 64 -11.78 15.31 -0.13
N VAL A 65 -12.86 15.82 -0.75
CA VAL A 65 -14.16 16.00 -0.10
C VAL A 65 -14.75 14.67 0.39
N PHE A 66 -14.50 13.57 -0.32
CA PHE A 66 -14.97 12.23 0.05
C PHE A 66 -14.28 11.65 1.28
N ALA A 67 -13.18 12.24 1.75
CA ALA A 67 -12.55 11.86 3.02
C ALA A 67 -13.38 12.30 4.23
N SER A 68 -14.35 13.22 4.05
CA SER A 68 -15.17 13.81 5.11
C SER A 68 -16.49 13.04 5.24
N SER A 69 -16.49 11.94 6.00
CA SER A 69 -17.68 11.08 6.14
C SER A 69 -18.84 11.74 6.92
N GLN A 70 -18.57 12.85 7.61
CA GLN A 70 -19.55 13.62 8.39
C GLN A 70 -20.06 14.86 7.64
N LEU A 71 -19.66 15.05 6.38
CA LEU A 71 -20.07 16.21 5.60
C LEU A 71 -21.58 16.19 5.37
N ASP A 72 -22.25 17.29 5.70
CA ASP A 72 -23.70 17.45 5.56
C ASP A 72 -24.05 18.64 4.65
N SER A 73 -23.21 19.68 4.67
CA SER A 73 -23.31 20.83 3.78
C SER A 73 -22.08 20.97 2.89
N PHE A 74 -22.28 21.02 1.57
CA PHE A 74 -21.20 21.17 0.59
C PHE A 74 -21.62 22.06 -0.58
N ARG A 75 -20.79 23.07 -0.89
CA ARG A 75 -21.02 23.99 -2.02
C ARG A 75 -19.79 24.10 -2.90
N ILE A 76 -19.97 23.98 -4.21
CA ILE A 76 -18.89 24.04 -5.22
C ILE A 76 -19.31 24.72 -6.53
N SER A 77 -20.47 25.37 -6.56
CA SER A 77 -20.93 26.12 -7.73
C SER A 77 -19.96 27.25 -8.12
N GLY A 78 -19.92 27.63 -9.39
CA GLY A 78 -19.12 28.77 -9.86
C GLY A 78 -17.63 28.51 -10.11
N ASN A 79 -17.21 27.24 -10.26
CA ASN A 79 -15.81 26.84 -10.52
C ASN A 79 -15.44 26.68 -12.01
N GLY A 80 -16.37 26.95 -12.94
CA GLY A 80 -16.10 26.84 -14.38
C GLY A 80 -16.23 25.44 -14.98
N PHE A 81 -16.67 24.45 -14.19
CA PHE A 81 -17.03 23.12 -14.69
C PHE A 81 -18.46 22.74 -14.31
N GLU A 82 -19.04 21.82 -15.08
CA GLU A 82 -20.32 21.20 -14.78
C GLU A 82 -20.19 19.70 -14.63
N ILE A 83 -20.85 19.12 -13.62
CA ILE A 83 -20.89 17.67 -13.40
C ILE A 83 -21.85 17.03 -14.41
N VAL A 84 -21.40 16.02 -15.14
CA VAL A 84 -22.20 15.33 -16.17
C VAL A 84 -22.44 13.87 -15.82
N THR A 85 -21.42 13.18 -15.31
CA THR A 85 -21.53 11.77 -14.92
C THR A 85 -20.99 11.53 -13.52
N LEU A 86 -21.67 10.66 -12.78
CA LEU A 86 -21.32 10.23 -11.43
C LEU A 86 -21.35 8.71 -11.35
N SER A 87 -20.56 8.13 -10.46
CA SER A 87 -20.75 6.75 -10.02
C SER A 87 -21.95 6.61 -9.09
N THR A 88 -22.31 5.35 -8.78
CA THR A 88 -23.32 5.06 -7.75
C THR A 88 -22.90 5.60 -6.38
N ALA A 89 -21.65 5.40 -5.96
CA ALA A 89 -21.19 5.84 -4.64
C ALA A 89 -21.13 7.37 -4.52
N GLN A 90 -20.67 8.06 -5.57
CA GLN A 90 -20.68 9.53 -5.64
C GLN A 90 -22.11 10.07 -5.62
N TYR A 91 -23.01 9.47 -6.39
CA TYR A 91 -24.43 9.84 -6.37
C TYR A 91 -25.03 9.67 -4.98
N ASP A 92 -24.81 8.52 -4.32
CA ASP A 92 -25.34 8.25 -2.99
C ASP A 92 -24.76 9.22 -1.94
N PHE A 93 -23.48 9.56 -2.04
CA PHE A 93 -22.84 10.58 -1.20
C PHE A 93 -23.54 11.94 -1.37
N PHE A 94 -23.67 12.46 -2.60
CA PHE A 94 -24.28 13.77 -2.83
C PHE A 94 -25.78 13.81 -2.53
N ALA A 95 -26.50 12.72 -2.82
CA ALA A 95 -27.91 12.59 -2.50
C ALA A 95 -28.17 12.51 -0.98
N GLY A 96 -27.16 12.11 -0.19
CA GLY A 96 -27.22 12.03 1.27
C GLY A 96 -26.97 13.36 1.99
N LEU A 97 -26.47 14.39 1.31
CA LEU A 97 -26.19 15.70 1.90
C LEU A 97 -27.49 16.50 2.12
N SER A 98 -27.64 17.12 3.29
CA SER A 98 -28.80 17.97 3.59
C SER A 98 -28.76 19.31 2.84
N ASP A 99 -27.57 19.88 2.62
CA ASP A 99 -27.37 21.13 1.86
C ASP A 99 -26.24 20.96 0.85
N PHE A 100 -26.59 20.54 -0.36
CA PHE A 100 -25.64 20.40 -1.46
C PHE A 100 -25.91 21.44 -2.55
N GLN A 101 -24.86 22.11 -3.05
CA GLN A 101 -24.94 23.04 -4.18
C GLN A 101 -23.79 22.85 -5.16
N ALA A 102 -24.11 22.45 -6.39
CA ALA A 102 -23.15 22.28 -7.47
C ALA A 102 -23.71 22.76 -8.82
N ALA A 103 -22.83 22.90 -9.82
CA ALA A 103 -23.25 23.15 -11.20
C ALA A 103 -23.37 21.81 -11.95
N PHE A 104 -24.53 21.59 -12.58
CA PHE A 104 -24.84 20.39 -13.38
C PHE A 104 -25.19 20.76 -14.81
N ALA A 105 -24.71 19.96 -15.77
CA ALA A 105 -24.92 20.20 -17.20
C ALA A 105 -26.38 19.98 -17.68
N ASP A 106 -27.25 19.43 -16.83
CA ASP A 106 -28.67 19.18 -17.09
C ASP A 106 -28.94 18.32 -18.33
N VAL A 107 -28.46 17.09 -18.31
CA VAL A 107 -28.59 16.16 -19.44
C VAL A 107 -29.98 15.53 -19.50
N SER A 108 -30.51 15.36 -20.71
CA SER A 108 -31.81 14.71 -20.94
C SER A 108 -31.71 13.23 -21.31
N THR A 109 -30.52 12.77 -21.71
CA THR A 109 -30.23 11.36 -22.03
C THR A 109 -28.79 11.01 -21.66
N CYS A 110 -28.54 9.73 -21.37
CA CYS A 110 -27.23 9.22 -21.00
C CYS A 110 -26.69 8.27 -22.08
N ALA A 111 -25.43 8.47 -22.49
CA ALA A 111 -24.74 7.58 -23.41
C ALA A 111 -24.39 6.22 -22.77
N SER A 112 -24.19 6.21 -21.45
CA SER A 112 -23.96 5.03 -20.61
C SER A 112 -24.51 5.31 -19.21
N GLY A 113 -25.03 4.29 -18.53
CA GLY A 113 -25.67 4.41 -17.21
C GLY A 113 -27.14 4.86 -17.24
N SER A 114 -27.69 5.19 -16.07
CA SER A 114 -29.06 5.66 -15.87
C SER A 114 -29.12 7.17 -15.68
N LEU A 115 -30.15 7.80 -16.25
CA LEU A 115 -30.47 9.20 -15.96
C LEU A 115 -31.06 9.30 -14.54
N VAL A 116 -30.42 10.09 -13.69
CA VAL A 116 -30.88 10.43 -12.33
C VAL A 116 -31.00 11.96 -12.20
N TYR A 117 -31.67 12.42 -11.14
CA TYR A 117 -31.87 13.85 -10.89
C TYR A 117 -31.25 14.27 -9.56
N LEU A 118 -30.37 15.26 -9.59
CA LEU A 118 -29.81 15.94 -8.42
C LEU A 118 -30.10 17.44 -8.54
N GLN A 119 -30.57 18.06 -7.45
CA GLN A 119 -30.99 19.47 -7.45
C GLN A 119 -31.97 19.85 -8.60
N GLY A 120 -32.81 18.90 -9.03
CA GLY A 120 -33.75 19.10 -10.15
C GLY A 120 -33.12 19.10 -11.54
N LYS A 121 -31.83 18.75 -11.66
CA LYS A 121 -31.07 18.69 -12.91
C LYS A 121 -30.74 17.24 -13.28
N GLY A 122 -30.82 16.91 -14.57
CA GLY A 122 -30.49 15.57 -15.08
C GLY A 122 -29.00 15.31 -15.08
N VAL A 123 -28.57 14.16 -14.55
CA VAL A 123 -27.17 13.70 -14.47
C VAL A 123 -27.10 12.20 -14.79
N CYS A 124 -26.01 11.75 -15.41
CA CYS A 124 -25.83 10.33 -15.72
C CYS A 124 -25.15 9.59 -14.58
N ARG A 125 -25.85 8.63 -13.97
CA ARG A 125 -25.28 7.71 -13.00
C ARG A 125 -24.81 6.45 -13.70
N LEU A 126 -23.52 6.17 -13.64
CA LEU A 126 -22.94 4.95 -14.18
C LEU A 126 -23.28 3.78 -13.26
N ASP A 127 -24.24 2.94 -13.68
CA ASP A 127 -24.62 1.71 -12.97
C ASP A 127 -23.60 0.60 -13.29
N ILE A 128 -22.39 0.72 -12.75
CA ILE A 128 -21.37 -0.31 -12.91
C ILE A 128 -21.61 -1.37 -11.85
N ALA A 129 -21.76 -2.63 -12.30
CA ALA A 129 -21.77 -3.78 -11.42
C ALA A 129 -20.39 -3.96 -10.79
N ALA A 130 -20.21 -3.46 -9.57
CA ALA A 130 -19.20 -3.87 -8.58
C ALA A 130 -17.72 -3.95 -9.02
N GLU A 131 -17.27 -3.17 -10.01
CA GLU A 131 -15.84 -2.92 -10.26
C GLU A 131 -15.61 -1.42 -10.52
N GLU A 132 -14.69 -0.85 -9.73
CA GLU A 132 -14.10 0.50 -9.75
C GLU A 132 -15.00 1.72 -10.02
N ASP A 133 -15.03 2.61 -9.02
CA ASP A 133 -15.74 3.89 -9.02
C ASP A 133 -15.23 4.80 -10.17
N PRO A 134 -16.02 5.07 -11.23
CA PRO A 134 -15.60 5.93 -12.32
C PRO A 134 -15.43 7.38 -11.81
N ALA A 135 -14.35 8.03 -12.23
CA ALA A 135 -14.10 9.44 -11.91
C ALA A 135 -15.28 10.33 -12.34
N ILE A 136 -15.57 11.38 -11.55
CA ILE A 136 -16.56 12.41 -11.91
C ILE A 136 -16.13 13.03 -13.24
N VAL A 137 -16.95 12.86 -14.29
CA VAL A 137 -16.67 13.47 -15.59
C VAL A 137 -17.37 14.82 -15.65
N MET A 138 -16.58 15.83 -15.97
CA MET A 138 -17.03 17.20 -16.12
C MET A 138 -17.11 17.61 -17.57
N ARG A 139 -18.00 18.55 -17.85
CA ARG A 139 -17.99 19.29 -19.11
C ARG A 139 -17.46 20.68 -18.86
N ASP A 140 -16.52 21.07 -19.70
CA ASP A 140 -16.01 22.44 -19.77
C ASP A 140 -17.07 23.35 -20.40
N HIS A 141 -17.29 24.50 -19.78
CA HIS A 141 -18.08 25.59 -20.35
C HIS A 141 -17.11 26.49 -21.14
N GLY A 142 -16.72 26.02 -22.32
CA GLY A 142 -15.78 26.72 -23.18
C GLY A 142 -16.25 28.14 -23.52
N ALA A 143 -15.41 29.13 -23.18
CA ALA A 143 -15.41 30.44 -23.81
C ALA A 143 -14.49 30.38 -25.03
N ASP A 144 -15.08 30.44 -26.22
CA ASP A 144 -14.36 30.63 -27.48
C ASP A 144 -13.48 31.89 -27.43
N LYS A 145 -12.22 31.78 -27.89
CA LYS A 145 -11.56 32.83 -28.69
C LYS A 145 -10.27 32.36 -29.36
N GLU A 146 -10.29 32.46 -30.69
CA GLU A 146 -9.16 32.30 -31.60
C GLU A 146 -8.10 33.43 -31.47
N GLU A 147 -6.89 33.06 -31.90
CA GLU A 147 -5.62 33.78 -32.12
C GLU A 147 -5.73 35.15 -32.86
N PRO A 148 -4.71 36.07 -32.81
CA PRO A 148 -3.53 35.88 -33.68
C PRO A 148 -2.19 36.51 -33.21
N SER A 149 -1.19 36.29 -34.07
CA SER A 149 0.26 36.42 -33.96
C SER A 149 0.88 37.75 -34.44
N THR A 150 2.04 38.09 -33.84
CA THR A 150 3.17 38.95 -34.33
C THR A 150 2.96 40.48 -34.51
N PRO A 151 4.01 41.38 -34.46
CA PRO A 151 5.43 41.14 -34.75
C PRO A 151 6.49 41.81 -33.84
N MET A 152 7.76 41.51 -34.17
CA MET A 152 9.01 42.07 -33.64
C MET A 152 9.07 43.60 -33.71
N ALA A 153 9.64 44.21 -32.66
CA ALA A 153 10.14 45.58 -32.70
C ALA A 153 11.66 45.58 -32.47
N THR A 154 12.39 45.98 -33.51
CA THR A 154 13.81 46.35 -33.46
C THR A 154 13.95 47.70 -32.76
N VAL A 155 14.67 47.76 -31.64
CA VAL A 155 15.08 49.04 -31.04
C VAL A 155 16.61 49.12 -31.12
N GLY A 156 17.08 50.01 -31.98
CA GLY A 156 18.48 50.39 -32.07
C GLY A 156 18.92 51.18 -30.84
N VAL A 157 20.03 50.79 -30.25
CA VAL A 157 20.69 51.55 -29.18
C VAL A 157 21.87 52.31 -29.78
N VAL A 158 21.81 53.63 -29.63
CA VAL A 158 22.84 54.62 -29.98
C VAL A 158 24.05 54.46 -29.07
N ILE A 159 25.25 54.39 -29.66
CA ILE A 159 26.53 54.43 -28.94
C ILE A 159 26.93 55.90 -28.75
N PRO A 160 27.09 56.44 -27.54
CA PRO A 160 27.80 57.69 -27.33
C PRO A 160 29.30 57.41 -27.18
N HIS A 161 30.08 58.19 -27.92
CA HIS A 161 31.54 58.26 -27.84
C HIS A 161 32.01 58.59 -26.42
N LEU A 162 32.97 57.81 -25.91
CA LEU A 162 33.78 58.14 -24.73
C LEU A 162 35.21 58.51 -25.17
N PRO A 163 35.83 59.52 -24.54
CA PRO A 163 37.12 60.06 -24.95
C PRO A 163 38.27 59.21 -24.43
N ILE A 164 39.31 59.09 -25.26
CA ILE A 164 40.58 58.42 -24.91
C ILE A 164 41.47 59.40 -24.14
N PRO A 165 41.96 59.07 -22.92
CA PRO A 165 43.05 59.80 -22.30
C PRO A 165 44.39 59.22 -22.76
N SER A 166 45.23 60.09 -23.32
CA SER A 166 46.62 59.84 -23.65
C SER A 166 47.48 59.71 -22.39
N ASN A 167 47.80 58.49 -21.96
CA ASN A 167 48.96 58.28 -21.09
C ASN A 167 49.64 56.93 -21.37
N ASN A 168 50.97 56.95 -21.49
CA ASN A 168 51.80 55.82 -21.93
C ASN A 168 51.86 54.65 -20.93
N ILE A 169 51.33 54.83 -19.71
CA ILE A 169 51.28 53.79 -18.67
C ILE A 169 50.06 52.88 -18.88
N THR A 170 48.90 53.44 -19.23
CA THR A 170 47.65 52.68 -19.43
C THR A 170 47.72 51.75 -20.64
N LYS A 171 48.44 52.15 -21.71
CA LYS A 171 48.69 51.28 -22.89
C LYS A 171 49.52 50.03 -22.54
N LYS A 172 50.46 50.12 -21.58
CA LYS A 172 51.26 48.95 -21.17
C LYS A 172 50.43 47.92 -20.41
N TYR A 173 49.53 48.37 -19.53
CA TYR A 173 48.64 47.46 -18.78
C TYR A 173 47.55 46.83 -19.64
N ILE A 174 47.01 47.56 -20.63
CA ILE A 174 46.03 47.00 -21.58
C ILE A 174 46.67 45.94 -22.47
N ILE A 175 47.89 46.19 -22.97
CA ILE A 175 48.63 45.18 -23.76
C ILE A 175 48.99 43.96 -22.91
N ALA A 176 49.42 44.16 -21.65
CA ALA A 176 49.68 43.05 -20.73
C ALA A 176 48.41 42.23 -20.45
N ALA A 177 47.26 42.87 -20.26
CA ALA A 177 45.98 42.19 -20.04
C ALA A 177 45.53 41.37 -21.26
N ILE A 178 45.72 41.89 -22.48
CA ILE A 178 45.41 41.15 -23.72
C ILE A 178 46.33 39.93 -23.87
N ILE A 179 47.62 40.07 -23.57
CA ILE A 179 48.57 38.93 -23.60
C ILE A 179 48.18 37.87 -22.58
N VAL A 180 47.82 38.27 -21.35
CA VAL A 180 47.36 37.33 -20.32
C VAL A 180 46.08 36.62 -20.74
N LEU A 181 45.11 37.31 -21.33
CA LEU A 181 43.87 36.71 -21.84
C LEU A 181 44.11 35.75 -23.02
N MET A 182 45.05 36.07 -23.91
CA MET A 182 45.45 35.15 -24.99
C MET A 182 46.14 33.90 -24.46
N VAL A 183 46.99 34.03 -23.43
CA VAL A 183 47.65 32.88 -22.78
C VAL A 183 46.63 32.01 -22.05
N ILE A 184 45.67 32.61 -21.33
CA ILE A 184 44.58 31.86 -20.68
C ILE A 184 43.71 31.15 -21.73
N GLY A 185 43.40 31.80 -22.85
CA GLY A 185 42.65 31.20 -23.96
C GLY A 185 43.38 30.03 -24.62
N MET A 186 44.70 30.13 -24.80
CA MET A 186 45.52 29.02 -25.31
C MET A 186 45.58 27.85 -24.32
N ILE A 187 45.74 28.11 -23.03
CA ILE A 187 45.73 27.06 -22.00
C ILE A 187 44.36 26.38 -21.92
N ALA A 188 43.26 27.13 -21.97
CA ALA A 188 41.90 26.59 -21.99
C ALA A 188 41.64 25.74 -23.26
N GLY A 189 42.14 26.18 -24.41
CA GLY A 189 42.08 25.41 -25.66
C GLY A 189 42.86 24.10 -25.60
N VAL A 190 44.06 24.11 -25.01
CA VAL A 190 44.86 22.89 -24.81
C VAL A 190 44.17 21.94 -23.82
N ILE A 191 43.60 22.45 -22.73
CA ILE A 191 42.83 21.63 -21.78
C ILE A 191 41.60 21.02 -22.47
N ALA A 192 40.85 21.79 -23.28
CA ALA A 192 39.70 21.27 -24.02
C ALA A 192 40.09 20.16 -25.02
N LEU A 193 41.24 20.30 -25.70
CA LEU A 193 41.76 19.27 -26.61
C LEU A 193 42.21 18.01 -25.86
N ILE A 194 42.83 18.16 -24.69
CA ILE A 194 43.19 17.02 -23.83
C ILE A 194 41.93 16.32 -23.30
N SER A 195 40.91 17.07 -22.87
CA SER A 195 39.61 16.54 -22.43
C SER A 195 38.91 15.75 -23.54
N LEU A 196 38.88 16.28 -24.76
CA LEU A 196 38.33 15.58 -25.94
C LEU A 196 39.14 14.33 -26.29
N GLY A 197 40.46 14.37 -26.15
CA GLY A 197 41.32 13.20 -26.34
C GLY A 197 41.08 12.10 -25.30
N ILE A 198 40.87 12.47 -24.03
CA ILE A 198 40.56 11.53 -22.93
C ILE A 198 39.17 10.93 -23.13
N VAL A 199 38.15 11.74 -23.42
CA VAL A 199 36.78 11.27 -23.69
C VAL A 199 36.75 10.36 -24.92
N GLY A 200 37.46 10.72 -26.00
CA GLY A 200 37.60 9.88 -27.18
C GLY A 200 38.35 8.57 -26.90
N GLY A 201 39.39 8.61 -26.06
CA GLY A 201 40.14 7.44 -25.61
C GLY A 201 39.29 6.48 -24.78
N ILE A 202 38.48 7.00 -23.85
CA ILE A 202 37.54 6.22 -23.04
C ILE A 202 36.45 5.61 -23.93
N ALA A 203 35.86 6.39 -24.84
CA ALA A 203 34.84 5.90 -25.77
C ALA A 203 35.38 4.77 -26.66
N ARG A 204 36.61 4.91 -27.15
CA ARG A 204 37.29 3.86 -27.93
C ARG A 204 37.61 2.62 -27.09
N ALA A 205 38.07 2.80 -25.86
CA ALA A 205 38.34 1.69 -24.93
C ALA A 205 37.05 0.92 -24.59
N VAL A 206 35.93 1.62 -24.38
CA VAL A 206 34.61 1.03 -24.18
C VAL A 206 34.14 0.29 -25.43
N TYR A 207 34.29 0.87 -26.62
CA TYR A 207 33.93 0.23 -27.88
C TYR A 207 34.76 -1.04 -28.14
N GLU A 208 36.07 -0.99 -27.92
CA GLU A 208 36.96 -2.15 -28.04
C GLU A 208 36.72 -3.20 -26.94
N TYR A 209 36.31 -2.79 -25.74
CA TYR A 209 35.91 -3.69 -24.66
C TYR A 209 34.61 -4.43 -25.01
N ILE A 210 33.59 -3.72 -25.48
CA ILE A 210 32.32 -4.31 -25.94
C ILE A 210 32.55 -5.25 -27.12
N GLY A 211 33.39 -4.85 -28.09
CA GLY A 211 33.75 -5.70 -29.23
C GLY A 211 34.50 -6.96 -28.81
N ARG A 212 35.47 -6.86 -27.87
CA ARG A 212 36.17 -8.02 -27.30
C ARG A 212 35.24 -8.91 -26.48
N TRP A 213 34.32 -8.33 -25.73
CA TRP A 213 33.30 -9.04 -24.97
C TRP A 213 32.35 -9.83 -25.90
N GLN A 214 31.87 -9.22 -26.99
CA GLN A 214 31.04 -9.91 -27.99
C GLN A 214 31.80 -11.04 -28.71
N LYS A 215 33.07 -10.84 -29.04
CA LYS A 215 33.90 -11.85 -29.73
C LYS A 215 34.32 -13.00 -28.81
N LYS A 216 34.51 -12.73 -27.52
CA LYS A 216 34.71 -13.74 -26.47
C LYS A 216 33.43 -14.55 -26.23
N ARG A 217 32.28 -13.88 -26.21
CA ARG A 217 30.94 -14.50 -26.12
C ARG A 217 30.64 -15.47 -27.28
N HIS A 218 31.14 -15.19 -28.50
CA HIS A 218 31.02 -16.09 -29.66
C HIS A 218 31.99 -17.28 -29.67
N ARG A 219 33.13 -17.20 -28.96
CA ARG A 219 34.15 -18.28 -28.91
C ARG A 219 33.91 -19.28 -27.77
N GLU A 220 33.24 -18.86 -26.70
CA GLU A 220 33.04 -19.68 -25.50
C GLU A 220 31.80 -20.59 -25.55
N GLY A 221 31.08 -20.66 -26.67
CA GLY A 221 30.06 -21.70 -26.89
C GLY A 221 29.01 -21.79 -25.78
N ILE A 222 28.64 -20.66 -25.17
CA ILE A 222 27.53 -20.60 -24.21
C ILE A 222 26.25 -20.72 -25.03
N HIS A 223 25.73 -21.95 -25.09
CA HIS A 223 24.42 -22.28 -25.62
C HIS A 223 23.35 -21.39 -24.96
N GLU A 224 22.60 -20.69 -25.81
CA GLU A 224 21.30 -20.12 -25.47
C GLU A 224 20.37 -21.22 -25.00
N ASN A 225 20.11 -21.26 -23.69
CA ASN A 225 18.87 -21.79 -23.12
C ASN A 225 18.21 -20.70 -22.27
N THR A 226 18.17 -19.47 -22.80
CA THR A 226 17.22 -18.44 -22.37
C THR A 226 16.17 -18.35 -23.47
N PRO A 227 14.91 -18.75 -23.25
CA PRO A 227 13.93 -18.85 -24.31
C PRO A 227 13.52 -17.45 -24.76
N LEU A 228 14.08 -17.02 -25.90
CA LEU A 228 13.69 -15.82 -26.63
C LEU A 228 12.53 -16.16 -27.57
N PHE A 229 11.38 -16.57 -27.01
CA PHE A 229 10.09 -16.60 -27.70
C PHE A 229 8.98 -16.32 -26.68
N PHE A 230 8.83 -15.07 -26.27
CA PHE A 230 7.50 -14.58 -25.95
C PHE A 230 6.90 -14.10 -27.28
N ASP A 231 5.89 -14.85 -27.74
CA ASP A 231 4.97 -14.48 -28.81
C ASP A 231 4.66 -12.97 -28.74
N GLN A 232 4.56 -12.30 -29.89
CA GLN A 232 4.13 -10.92 -29.97
C GLN A 232 2.74 -10.76 -29.31
N ALA A 233 1.92 -11.81 -29.34
CA ALA A 233 0.67 -11.89 -28.59
C ALA A 233 0.87 -11.98 -27.06
N ALA A 234 1.92 -12.64 -26.57
CA ALA A 234 2.20 -12.72 -25.14
C ALA A 234 2.82 -11.42 -24.58
N ARG A 235 3.64 -10.70 -25.37
CA ARG A 235 4.05 -9.33 -25.04
C ARG A 235 2.87 -8.37 -25.08
N ALA A 236 1.99 -8.47 -26.07
CA ALA A 236 0.77 -7.68 -26.12
C ALA A 236 -0.19 -8.04 -24.98
N SER A 237 -0.25 -9.31 -24.57
CA SER A 237 -1.02 -9.78 -23.41
C SER A 237 -0.44 -9.21 -22.11
N TYR A 238 0.88 -9.28 -21.91
CA TYR A 238 1.55 -8.69 -20.75
C TYR A 238 1.39 -7.17 -20.72
N GLN A 239 1.56 -6.48 -21.85
CA GLN A 239 1.37 -5.03 -21.94
C GLN A 239 -0.10 -4.65 -21.68
N LYS A 240 -1.06 -5.40 -22.23
CA LYS A 240 -2.49 -5.21 -21.99
C LYS A 240 -2.88 -5.52 -20.55
N GLU A 241 -2.27 -6.53 -19.93
CA GLU A 241 -2.41 -6.81 -18.51
C GLU A 241 -1.84 -5.66 -17.71
N MET A 242 -0.60 -5.22 -17.95
CA MET A 242 0.01 -4.06 -17.28
C MET A 242 -0.79 -2.76 -17.44
N ASP A 243 -1.35 -2.48 -18.62
CA ASP A 243 -2.22 -1.34 -18.87
C ASP A 243 -3.58 -1.49 -18.16
N ALA A 244 -4.10 -2.72 -18.02
CA ALA A 244 -5.28 -3.00 -17.20
C ALA A 244 -4.97 -2.88 -15.71
N VAL A 245 -3.77 -3.25 -15.28
CA VAL A 245 -3.31 -3.06 -13.91
C VAL A 245 -3.12 -1.55 -13.64
N ASP A 246 -2.60 -0.76 -14.58
CA ASP A 246 -2.51 0.70 -14.45
C ASP A 246 -3.91 1.36 -14.37
N LYS A 247 -4.94 0.76 -14.99
CA LYS A 247 -6.34 1.18 -14.83
C LYS A 247 -6.94 0.81 -13.48
N LEU A 248 -6.57 -0.35 -12.94
CA LEU A 248 -6.93 -0.81 -11.58
C LEU A 248 -6.31 0.05 -10.46
N PHE A 249 -5.33 0.86 -10.85
CA PHE A 249 -4.58 1.75 -9.98
C PHE A 249 -4.86 3.16 -10.47
N PRO A 250 -6.08 3.70 -10.26
CA PRO A 250 -6.21 5.13 -10.37
C PRO A 250 -5.16 5.70 -9.42
N SER A 251 -4.30 6.58 -9.92
CA SER A 251 -3.28 7.28 -9.12
C SER A 251 -3.89 8.08 -7.95
N ASN A 252 -5.22 8.01 -7.82
CA ASN A 252 -6.12 8.64 -6.88
C ASN A 252 -6.82 7.65 -5.92
N ASP A 253 -6.43 6.37 -5.82
CA ASP A 253 -6.97 5.51 -4.76
C ASP A 253 -6.68 6.15 -3.39
N PRO A 254 -7.71 6.54 -2.61
CA PRO A 254 -7.53 7.40 -1.45
C PRO A 254 -6.69 6.72 -0.37
N VAL A 255 -6.78 5.39 -0.23
CA VAL A 255 -5.99 4.64 0.73
C VAL A 255 -4.52 4.62 0.31
N LEU A 256 -4.24 4.29 -0.96
CA LEU A 256 -2.87 4.25 -1.44
C LEU A 256 -2.20 5.63 -1.47
N VAL A 257 -2.95 6.69 -1.80
CA VAL A 257 -2.46 8.08 -1.78
C VAL A 257 -2.16 8.54 -0.36
N THR A 258 -3.06 8.29 0.58
CA THR A 258 -2.89 8.68 2.00
C THR A 258 -1.63 8.08 2.60
N TRP A 259 -1.34 6.83 2.27
CA TRP A 259 -0.19 6.09 2.77
C TRP A 259 1.01 6.09 1.83
N ARG A 260 0.99 6.92 0.78
CA ARG A 260 2.07 6.99 -0.20
C ARG A 260 3.32 7.59 0.43
N ILE A 261 4.42 6.86 0.31
CA ILE A 261 5.76 7.36 0.67
C ILE A 261 6.64 7.41 -0.57
N ASP A 262 7.66 8.26 -0.53
CA ASP A 262 8.60 8.38 -1.63
C ASP A 262 9.37 7.07 -1.82
N TYR A 263 9.42 6.57 -3.06
CA TYR A 263 10.06 5.30 -3.39
C TYR A 263 11.56 5.33 -3.07
N ASP A 264 12.23 6.44 -3.39
CA ASP A 264 13.67 6.59 -3.18
C ASP A 264 14.04 6.77 -1.69
N SER A 265 13.04 7.03 -0.84
CA SER A 265 13.22 7.09 0.61
C SER A 265 13.27 5.71 1.30
N VAL A 266 12.96 4.63 0.56
CA VAL A 266 12.97 3.25 1.07
C VAL A 266 14.19 2.51 0.53
N THR A 267 15.08 2.08 1.44
CA THR A 267 16.29 1.34 1.05
C THR A 267 16.16 -0.14 1.39
N LEU A 268 16.21 -1.02 0.39
CA LEU A 268 16.24 -2.48 0.61
C LEU A 268 17.65 -2.93 0.97
N VAL A 269 17.80 -3.68 2.07
CA VAL A 269 19.11 -4.12 2.58
C VAL A 269 19.32 -5.60 2.40
N LYS A 270 18.40 -6.43 2.90
CA LYS A 270 18.57 -7.88 2.91
C LYS A 270 17.24 -8.60 2.79
N LYS A 271 17.12 -9.52 1.84
CA LYS A 271 15.97 -10.44 1.76
C LYS A 271 15.93 -11.35 2.99
N ILE A 272 14.78 -11.39 3.66
CA ILE A 272 14.55 -12.24 4.84
C ILE A 272 13.55 -13.36 4.60
N ALA A 273 12.65 -13.22 3.62
CA ALA A 273 11.71 -14.27 3.25
C ALA A 273 11.38 -14.21 1.76
N GLN A 274 10.99 -15.35 1.21
CA GLN A 274 10.47 -15.48 -0.15
C GLN A 274 9.32 -16.48 -0.14
N GLY A 275 8.14 -16.05 -0.59
CA GLY A 275 6.97 -16.88 -0.81
C GLY A 275 6.81 -17.25 -2.28
N ALA A 276 5.62 -17.75 -2.65
CA ALA A 276 5.32 -18.14 -4.03
C ALA A 276 5.27 -16.94 -5.00
N PHE A 277 4.71 -15.81 -4.55
CA PHE A 277 4.43 -14.64 -5.40
C PHE A 277 5.11 -13.36 -4.92
N GLY A 278 5.69 -13.35 -3.72
CA GLY A 278 6.29 -12.16 -3.12
C GLY A 278 7.50 -12.47 -2.27
N GLU A 279 8.26 -11.44 -1.96
CA GLU A 279 9.43 -11.49 -1.10
C GLU A 279 9.41 -10.37 -0.07
N VAL A 280 10.05 -10.63 1.07
CA VAL A 280 10.15 -9.69 2.18
C VAL A 280 11.61 -9.37 2.43
N TRP A 281 11.89 -8.08 2.51
CA TRP A 281 13.22 -7.52 2.74
C TRP A 281 13.25 -6.75 4.06
N VAL A 282 14.38 -6.78 4.74
CA VAL A 282 14.73 -5.75 5.71
C VAL A 282 15.19 -4.54 4.93
N GLY A 283 14.70 -3.37 5.33
CA GLY A 283 15.07 -2.09 4.75
C GLY A 283 15.17 -0.97 5.78
N HIS A 284 15.39 0.24 5.28
CA HIS A 284 15.35 1.47 6.07
C HIS A 284 14.36 2.47 5.46
N TYR A 285 13.66 3.18 6.33
CA TYR A 285 12.83 4.33 5.99
C TYR A 285 12.93 5.35 7.13
N ARG A 286 13.25 6.61 6.82
CA ARG A 286 13.44 7.71 7.81
C ARG A 286 14.36 7.34 9.00
N ASN A 287 15.42 6.57 8.75
CA ASN A 287 16.37 6.01 9.72
C ASN A 287 15.85 4.85 10.59
N ASP A 288 14.59 4.45 10.45
CA ASP A 288 14.05 3.28 11.13
C ASP A 288 14.22 2.02 10.29
N ARG A 289 14.44 0.89 10.97
CA ARG A 289 14.41 -0.43 10.33
C ARG A 289 12.96 -0.81 10.03
N VAL A 290 12.72 -1.22 8.79
CA VAL A 290 11.39 -1.63 8.30
C VAL A 290 11.46 -3.00 7.64
N ALA A 291 10.33 -3.68 7.56
CA ALA A 291 10.14 -4.80 6.65
C ALA A 291 9.40 -4.31 5.40
N VAL A 292 9.88 -4.73 4.24
CA VAL A 292 9.36 -4.31 2.94
C VAL A 292 8.94 -5.54 2.16
N LYS A 293 7.63 -5.68 1.94
CA LYS A 293 7.04 -6.73 1.11
C LYS A 293 6.91 -6.21 -0.32
N ARG A 294 7.27 -7.02 -1.31
CA ARG A 294 7.08 -6.73 -2.74
C ARG A 294 6.80 -7.99 -3.53
N LEU A 295 6.21 -7.86 -4.71
CA LEU A 295 6.03 -8.98 -5.63
C LEU A 295 7.37 -9.40 -6.27
N ILE A 296 7.48 -10.67 -6.65
CA ILE A 296 8.62 -11.15 -7.43
C ILE A 296 8.40 -10.69 -8.87
N GLN A 297 9.31 -9.86 -9.41
CA GLN A 297 9.16 -9.23 -10.73
C GLN A 297 8.79 -10.22 -11.85
N ASP A 298 9.41 -11.41 -11.87
CA ASP A 298 9.16 -12.44 -12.88
C ASP A 298 7.84 -13.23 -12.70
N GLN A 299 7.09 -12.96 -11.63
CA GLN A 299 5.83 -13.64 -11.28
C GLN A 299 4.67 -12.64 -11.13
N VAL A 300 4.87 -11.38 -11.52
CA VAL A 300 3.82 -10.36 -11.48
C VAL A 300 2.77 -10.66 -12.56
N SER A 301 1.53 -10.72 -12.12
CA SER A 301 0.33 -10.84 -12.94
C SER A 301 -0.74 -9.89 -12.41
N LEU A 302 -1.80 -9.67 -13.19
CA LEU A 302 -2.97 -8.91 -12.74
C LEU A 302 -3.52 -9.45 -11.41
N ALA A 303 -3.75 -10.76 -11.33
CA ALA A 303 -4.33 -11.41 -10.15
C ALA A 303 -3.44 -11.29 -8.91
N THR A 304 -2.11 -11.42 -9.06
CA THR A 304 -1.17 -11.29 -7.93
C THR A 304 -1.04 -9.85 -7.46
N SER A 305 -1.09 -8.89 -8.40
CA SER A 305 -1.08 -7.45 -8.12
C SER A 305 -2.34 -7.01 -7.37
N GLU A 306 -3.52 -7.43 -7.84
CA GLU A 306 -4.77 -7.17 -7.15
C GLU A 306 -4.81 -7.78 -5.75
N ALA A 307 -4.33 -9.02 -5.59
CA ALA A 307 -4.28 -9.67 -4.29
C ALA A 307 -3.35 -8.90 -3.32
N PHE A 308 -2.20 -8.46 -3.82
CA PHE A 308 -1.26 -7.67 -3.02
C PHE A 308 -1.81 -6.28 -2.67
N LEU A 309 -2.51 -5.63 -3.59
CA LEU A 309 -3.21 -4.38 -3.31
C LEU A 309 -4.29 -4.52 -2.24
N ARG A 310 -5.14 -5.55 -2.34
CA ARG A 310 -6.17 -5.81 -1.34
C ARG A 310 -5.53 -6.00 0.04
N GLU A 311 -4.41 -6.72 0.10
CA GLU A 311 -3.65 -6.88 1.33
C GLU A 311 -3.12 -5.54 1.86
N ILE A 312 -2.52 -4.69 1.00
CA ILE A 312 -2.04 -3.36 1.38
C ILE A 312 -3.16 -2.50 1.94
N LYS A 313 -4.29 -2.44 1.23
CA LYS A 313 -5.45 -1.63 1.65
C LYS A 313 -5.99 -2.12 2.99
N LEU A 314 -6.07 -3.43 3.19
CA LEU A 314 -6.49 -3.99 4.47
C LEU A 314 -5.51 -3.61 5.59
N MET A 315 -4.20 -3.82 5.38
CA MET A 315 -3.18 -3.42 6.37
C MET A 315 -3.24 -1.93 6.71
N ALA A 316 -3.48 -1.08 5.72
CA ALA A 316 -3.59 0.37 5.89
C ALA A 316 -4.81 0.81 6.74
N TRP A 317 -5.84 -0.03 6.84
CA TRP A 317 -7.04 0.22 7.65
C TRP A 317 -6.93 -0.33 9.07
N LEU A 318 -5.99 -1.24 9.35
CA LEU A 318 -5.88 -1.91 10.64
C LEU A 318 -4.95 -1.13 11.58
N GLU A 319 -5.49 -0.73 12.73
CA GLU A 319 -4.76 -0.02 13.77
C GLU A 319 -5.00 -0.66 15.13
N HIS A 320 -4.02 -1.43 15.60
CA HIS A 320 -4.06 -2.07 16.92
C HIS A 320 -2.65 -2.41 17.41
N PRO A 321 -2.33 -2.28 18.72
CA PRO A 321 -0.99 -2.57 19.27
C PRO A 321 -0.51 -4.01 19.05
N LYS A 322 -1.42 -4.95 18.76
CA LYS A 322 -1.12 -6.36 18.48
C LYS A 322 -1.27 -6.77 17.02
N ILE A 323 -1.47 -5.80 16.13
CA ILE A 323 -1.39 -5.98 14.68
C ILE A 323 -0.08 -5.32 14.21
N VAL A 324 0.59 -5.96 13.26
CA VAL A 324 1.81 -5.42 12.64
C VAL A 324 1.46 -4.11 11.94
N GLN A 325 2.10 -3.03 12.36
CA GLN A 325 1.80 -1.68 11.91
C GLN A 325 2.22 -1.47 10.45
N PHE A 326 1.26 -0.98 9.67
CA PHE A 326 1.52 -0.48 8.34
C PHE A 326 2.21 0.90 8.40
N VAL A 327 3.26 1.07 7.62
CA VAL A 327 4.06 2.31 7.60
C VAL A 327 3.79 3.12 6.34
N GLY A 328 3.61 2.44 5.20
CA GLY A 328 3.28 3.10 3.94
C GLY A 328 3.43 2.19 2.73
N VAL A 329 3.09 2.74 1.57
CA VAL A 329 3.22 2.08 0.27
C VAL A 329 4.02 2.97 -0.68
N ALA A 330 4.95 2.38 -1.42
CA ALA A 330 5.82 3.10 -2.34
C ALA A 330 5.84 2.40 -3.71
N TRP A 331 5.79 3.17 -4.80
CA TRP A 331 5.88 2.63 -6.15
C TRP A 331 6.35 3.72 -7.13
N THR A 332 7.16 3.30 -8.10
CA THR A 332 7.43 4.08 -9.34
C THR A 332 6.61 3.52 -10.49
N LYS A 333 6.57 2.18 -10.57
CA LYS A 333 5.71 1.38 -11.41
C LYS A 333 5.06 0.30 -10.56
N LEU A 334 4.01 -0.28 -11.08
CA LEU A 334 3.22 -1.30 -10.42
C LEU A 334 4.04 -2.54 -10.01
N VAL A 335 4.91 -2.98 -10.92
CA VAL A 335 5.84 -4.10 -10.71
C VAL A 335 6.87 -3.84 -9.61
N ASP A 336 7.06 -2.57 -9.25
CA ASP A 336 8.00 -2.12 -8.23
C ASP A 336 7.29 -1.73 -6.91
N MET A 337 6.01 -2.11 -6.74
CA MET A 337 5.26 -1.76 -5.54
C MET A 337 5.87 -2.39 -4.27
N LEU A 338 6.05 -1.54 -3.26
CA LEU A 338 6.59 -1.85 -1.94
C LEU A 338 5.51 -1.57 -0.89
N ALA A 339 5.15 -2.59 -0.11
CA ALA A 339 4.42 -2.42 1.13
C ALA A 339 5.43 -2.35 2.28
N VAL A 340 5.46 -1.23 2.98
CA VAL A 340 6.38 -0.99 4.10
C VAL A 340 5.61 -1.14 5.41
N ILE A 341 6.14 -2.01 6.27
CA ILE A 341 5.58 -2.34 7.59
C ILE A 341 6.69 -2.23 8.63
N GLU A 342 6.30 -2.15 9.91
CA GLU A 342 7.27 -2.17 11.00
C GLU A 342 8.11 -3.45 10.98
N TYR A 343 9.39 -3.32 11.33
CA TYR A 343 10.27 -4.47 11.46
C TYR A 343 10.13 -5.11 12.86
N MET A 344 9.95 -6.44 12.88
CA MET A 344 9.81 -7.25 14.09
C MET A 344 11.10 -8.06 14.32
N ASP A 345 11.93 -7.64 15.26
CA ASP A 345 13.33 -8.11 15.40
C ASP A 345 13.49 -9.52 16.00
N GLY A 346 12.43 -10.10 16.54
CA GLY A 346 12.38 -11.45 17.09
C GLY A 346 12.06 -12.55 16.06
N GLY A 347 11.71 -12.19 14.82
CA GLY A 347 11.25 -13.13 13.79
C GLY A 347 9.85 -13.67 14.08
N ASP A 348 9.50 -14.84 13.55
CA ASP A 348 8.20 -15.47 13.78
C ASP A 348 8.18 -16.46 14.95
N LEU A 349 7.00 -16.69 15.53
CA LEU A 349 6.80 -17.58 16.67
C LEU A 349 7.21 -19.03 16.36
N ARG A 350 6.95 -19.55 15.16
CA ARG A 350 7.35 -20.93 14.79
C ARG A 350 8.86 -21.09 14.86
N THR A 351 9.60 -20.14 14.30
CA THR A 351 11.07 -20.11 14.35
C THR A 351 11.61 -20.02 15.79
N LEU A 352 10.92 -19.31 16.69
CA LEU A 352 11.30 -19.28 18.11
C LEU A 352 11.10 -20.66 18.76
N LEU A 353 9.96 -21.29 18.53
CA LEU A 353 9.61 -22.60 19.10
C LEU A 353 10.56 -23.71 18.62
N ASP A 354 11.00 -23.64 17.35
CA ASP A 354 12.01 -24.56 16.80
C ASP A 354 13.37 -24.44 17.51
N LYS A 355 13.74 -23.22 17.94
CA LYS A 355 15.06 -22.93 18.55
C LYS A 355 15.10 -23.16 20.06
N LYS A 356 13.98 -23.04 20.75
CA LYS A 356 13.89 -23.10 22.21
C LYS A 356 13.24 -24.41 22.63
N SER A 357 13.87 -25.16 23.54
CA SER A 357 13.22 -26.33 24.13
C SER A 357 12.04 -25.91 25.03
N PRO A 358 10.96 -26.70 25.14
CA PRO A 358 9.83 -26.43 26.05
C PRO A 358 10.25 -26.10 27.49
N LYS A 359 11.28 -26.77 28.01
CA LYS A 359 11.83 -26.52 29.36
C LYS A 359 12.38 -25.10 29.58
N LYS A 360 12.85 -24.44 28.50
CA LYS A 360 13.41 -23.08 28.55
C LYS A 360 12.34 -21.99 28.36
N LEU A 361 11.14 -22.40 27.99
CA LEU A 361 10.00 -21.52 27.77
C LEU A 361 8.77 -22.18 28.43
N PRO A 362 8.72 -22.32 29.76
CA PRO A 362 7.61 -22.99 30.41
C PRO A 362 6.32 -22.15 30.36
N TRP A 363 5.18 -22.80 30.56
CA TRP A 363 3.96 -22.11 30.98
C TRP A 363 4.14 -21.61 32.41
N GLN A 364 4.05 -20.29 32.59
CA GLN A 364 4.14 -19.64 33.89
C GLN A 364 3.45 -18.27 33.81
N GLU A 365 2.90 -17.78 34.92
CA GLU A 365 2.29 -16.45 34.95
C GLU A 365 3.37 -15.38 34.69
N GLY A 366 3.05 -14.40 33.86
CA GLY A 366 4.02 -13.42 33.36
C GLY A 366 5.09 -14.00 32.41
N GLY A 367 4.99 -15.28 32.01
CA GLY A 367 5.89 -15.91 31.06
C GLY A 367 5.58 -15.57 29.60
N LEU A 368 6.59 -15.71 28.74
CA LEU A 368 6.50 -15.35 27.32
C LEU A 368 5.44 -16.16 26.55
N LYS A 369 5.22 -17.45 26.85
CA LYS A 369 4.17 -18.24 26.16
C LYS A 369 2.78 -17.65 26.37
N LEU A 370 2.46 -17.37 27.63
CA LEU A 370 1.18 -16.80 28.01
C LEU A 370 1.04 -15.38 27.46
N GLN A 371 2.12 -14.60 27.47
CA GLN A 371 2.14 -13.28 26.83
C GLN A 371 1.86 -13.38 25.33
N TYR A 372 2.54 -14.26 24.58
CA TYR A 372 2.32 -14.40 23.14
C TYR A 372 0.90 -14.91 22.82
N ALA A 373 0.35 -15.82 23.64
CA ALA A 373 -1.04 -16.26 23.50
C ALA A 373 -2.02 -15.09 23.72
N ARG A 374 -1.83 -14.29 24.77
CA ARG A 374 -2.63 -13.09 25.09
C ARG A 374 -2.53 -12.03 23.98
N ASP A 375 -1.32 -11.70 23.57
CA ASP A 375 -1.05 -10.75 22.48
C ASP A 375 -1.72 -11.19 21.17
N THR A 376 -1.63 -12.48 20.84
CA THR A 376 -2.25 -13.03 19.62
C THR A 376 -3.78 -12.98 19.69
N ILE A 377 -4.38 -13.42 20.80
CA ILE A 377 -5.85 -13.42 20.90
C ILE A 377 -6.41 -11.99 20.94
N ASP A 378 -5.69 -11.03 21.52
CA ASP A 378 -6.10 -9.62 21.52
C ASP A 378 -6.15 -9.05 20.10
N ALA A 379 -5.20 -9.45 19.23
CA ALA A 379 -5.25 -9.11 17.81
C ALA A 379 -6.48 -9.70 17.11
N VAL A 380 -6.82 -10.96 17.42
CA VAL A 380 -8.00 -11.64 16.84
C VAL A 380 -9.30 -11.00 17.36
N VAL A 381 -9.39 -10.67 18.64
CA VAL A 381 -10.52 -9.93 19.23
C VAL A 381 -10.74 -8.61 18.51
N TYR A 382 -9.66 -7.86 18.27
CA TYR A 382 -9.74 -6.62 17.52
C TYR A 382 -10.37 -6.83 16.14
N LEU A 383 -9.84 -7.77 15.33
CA LEU A 383 -10.36 -8.08 14.00
C LEU A 383 -11.84 -8.49 14.01
N HIS A 384 -12.24 -9.29 15.00
CA HIS A 384 -13.62 -9.77 15.14
C HIS A 384 -14.59 -8.72 15.69
N SER A 385 -14.07 -7.64 16.28
CA SER A 385 -14.87 -6.57 16.88
C SER A 385 -15.18 -5.41 15.93
N LEU A 386 -14.55 -5.38 14.75
CA LEU A 386 -14.76 -4.32 13.76
C LEU A 386 -16.20 -4.37 13.21
N SER A 387 -16.72 -3.20 12.82
CA SER A 387 -18.09 -3.06 12.29
C SER A 387 -18.32 -3.96 11.07
N VAL A 388 -17.30 -4.07 10.22
CA VAL A 388 -17.15 -5.15 9.25
C VAL A 388 -16.18 -6.17 9.86
N VAL A 389 -16.73 -7.30 10.32
CA VAL A 389 -15.95 -8.38 10.91
C VAL A 389 -14.89 -8.88 9.93
N ILE A 390 -13.63 -8.86 10.34
CA ILE A 390 -12.53 -9.39 9.54
C ILE A 390 -12.12 -10.76 10.08
N ILE A 391 -12.21 -11.77 9.22
CA ILE A 391 -11.71 -13.12 9.48
C ILE A 391 -10.30 -13.22 8.90
N HIS A 392 -9.32 -13.62 9.71
CA HIS A 392 -7.93 -13.71 9.31
C HIS A 392 -7.71 -14.83 8.27
N ARG A 393 -8.29 -16.02 8.48
CA ARG A 393 -8.28 -17.21 7.60
C ARG A 393 -6.95 -17.94 7.41
N ASP A 394 -5.81 -17.31 7.69
CA ASP A 394 -4.48 -17.97 7.71
C ASP A 394 -3.77 -17.73 9.04
N LEU A 395 -4.49 -17.89 10.15
CA LEU A 395 -3.90 -17.72 11.48
C LEU A 395 -2.99 -18.92 11.80
N LYS A 396 -1.68 -18.66 11.92
CA LYS A 396 -0.65 -19.68 12.21
C LYS A 396 0.55 -19.06 12.91
N SER A 397 1.36 -19.87 13.59
CA SER A 397 2.55 -19.39 14.32
C SER A 397 3.59 -18.68 13.45
N ARG A 398 3.61 -18.93 12.13
CA ARG A 398 4.50 -18.20 11.19
C ARG A 398 4.06 -16.75 10.93
N ASN A 399 2.78 -16.45 11.17
CA ASN A 399 2.20 -15.12 10.95
C ASN A 399 2.17 -14.29 12.26
N ILE A 400 2.62 -14.87 13.37
CA ILE A 400 2.81 -14.18 14.65
C ILE A 400 4.26 -13.74 14.72
N LEU A 401 4.49 -12.44 14.53
CA LEU A 401 5.81 -11.83 14.55
C LEU A 401 6.15 -11.32 15.96
N LEU A 402 7.41 -11.44 16.34
CA LEU A 402 7.91 -11.14 17.68
C LEU A 402 8.83 -9.93 17.64
N ASP A 403 8.73 -9.09 18.65
CA ASP A 403 9.61 -7.94 18.87
C ASP A 403 10.08 -7.92 20.33
N SER A 404 11.36 -7.59 20.52
CA SER A 404 12.04 -7.57 21.81
C SER A 404 11.43 -6.60 22.83
N LYS A 405 10.64 -5.61 22.38
CA LYS A 405 9.99 -4.58 23.19
C LYS A 405 8.48 -4.60 23.10
N LYS A 406 7.91 -4.87 21.91
CA LYS A 406 6.46 -4.75 21.63
C LYS A 406 5.68 -6.05 21.90
N GLY A 407 6.38 -7.16 22.12
CA GLY A 407 5.77 -8.48 22.30
C GLY A 407 5.44 -9.15 20.97
N ALA A 408 4.34 -9.91 20.93
CA ALA A 408 3.86 -10.52 19.70
C ALA A 408 2.86 -9.61 18.98
N LYS A 409 2.92 -9.63 17.64
CA LYS A 409 1.94 -8.99 16.76
C LYS A 409 1.56 -9.91 15.62
N LEU A 410 0.29 -9.89 15.24
CA LEU A 410 -0.24 -10.64 14.11
C LEU A 410 -0.03 -9.86 12.81
N GLY A 411 0.47 -10.54 11.77
CA GLY A 411 0.63 -9.98 10.42
C GLY A 411 0.20 -10.96 9.33
N ASP A 412 0.49 -10.62 8.08
CA ASP A 412 0.15 -11.37 6.85
C ASP A 412 -1.36 -11.55 6.61
N PHE A 413 -1.97 -10.50 6.05
CA PHE A 413 -3.41 -10.43 5.78
C PHE A 413 -3.76 -10.81 4.32
N GLY A 414 -2.86 -11.49 3.60
CA GLY A 414 -2.99 -11.80 2.15
C GLY A 414 -4.16 -12.73 1.78
N VAL A 415 -4.91 -13.23 2.76
CA VAL A 415 -6.15 -14.01 2.58
C VAL A 415 -7.33 -13.44 3.37
N SER A 416 -7.14 -12.33 4.08
CA SER A 416 -8.15 -11.73 4.94
C SER A 416 -9.05 -10.82 4.08
N ALA A 417 -10.37 -10.97 4.25
CA ALA A 417 -11.47 -10.32 3.50
C ALA A 417 -11.63 -10.62 1.98
N THR A 418 -12.89 -10.95 1.61
CA THR A 418 -13.48 -11.03 0.25
C THR A 418 -12.81 -11.89 -0.83
N LYS A 419 -11.97 -12.88 -0.50
CA LYS A 419 -11.57 -13.91 -1.48
C LYS A 419 -12.79 -14.76 -1.88
N ARG A 420 -13.11 -14.76 -3.20
CA ARG A 420 -14.13 -15.62 -3.82
C ARG A 420 -13.79 -17.10 -3.56
N GLN A 421 -14.84 -17.92 -3.43
CA GLN A 421 -14.86 -19.34 -3.06
C GLN A 421 -13.97 -20.30 -3.88
N HIS A 422 -13.29 -19.86 -4.94
CA HIS A 422 -12.67 -20.77 -5.91
C HIS A 422 -11.15 -20.87 -5.95
N ASP A 423 -10.40 -20.03 -5.23
CA ASP A 423 -8.92 -20.07 -5.26
C ASP A 423 -8.31 -20.71 -3.99
N MET A 424 -8.87 -21.83 -3.55
CA MET A 424 -8.30 -22.67 -2.47
C MET A 424 -7.10 -23.52 -2.95
N THR A 425 -6.70 -23.39 -4.21
CA THR A 425 -5.64 -24.17 -4.86
C THR A 425 -4.27 -23.50 -4.79
N ALA A 426 -3.82 -23.07 -3.60
CA ALA A 426 -2.39 -22.79 -3.36
C ALA A 426 -2.05 -22.69 -1.88
N GLY A 427 -1.67 -23.81 -1.25
CA GLY A 427 -1.12 -23.75 0.10
C GLY A 427 -0.87 -25.09 0.77
N VAL A 428 -0.04 -25.95 0.18
CA VAL A 428 0.42 -27.23 0.76
C VAL A 428 1.05 -27.06 2.17
N GLY A 429 1.34 -25.83 2.63
CA GLY A 429 1.90 -25.55 3.96
C GLY A 429 0.94 -25.04 5.06
N THR A 430 -0.32 -24.65 4.74
CA THR A 430 -1.26 -24.05 5.73
C THR A 430 -2.26 -25.06 6.32
N ALA A 431 -2.40 -26.25 5.71
CA ALA A 431 -3.44 -27.24 6.05
C ALA A 431 -3.54 -27.61 7.54
N ARG A 432 -2.43 -27.50 8.29
CA ARG A 432 -2.33 -27.93 9.69
C ARG A 432 -3.04 -27.02 10.71
N TRP A 433 -3.40 -25.80 10.34
CA TRP A 433 -4.15 -24.88 11.21
C TRP A 433 -5.61 -24.72 10.80
N LEU A 434 -5.99 -25.27 9.64
CA LEU A 434 -7.33 -25.09 9.08
C LEU A 434 -8.40 -25.75 9.95
N ALA A 435 -9.49 -25.02 10.16
CA ALA A 435 -10.69 -25.56 10.79
C ALA A 435 -11.34 -26.66 9.92
N PRO A 436 -12.01 -27.66 10.52
CA PRO A 436 -12.62 -28.77 9.79
C PRO A 436 -13.60 -28.36 8.70
N GLU A 437 -14.38 -27.30 8.90
CA GLU A 437 -15.31 -26.73 7.91
C GLU A 437 -14.58 -26.11 6.71
N ILE A 438 -13.45 -25.43 6.92
CA ILE A 438 -12.62 -24.91 5.83
C ILE A 438 -11.95 -26.08 5.09
N ALA A 439 -11.47 -27.07 5.83
CA ALA A 439 -10.87 -28.28 5.26
C ALA A 439 -11.86 -29.09 4.41
N ARG A 440 -13.16 -29.06 4.75
CA ARG A 440 -14.24 -29.67 3.95
C ARG A 440 -14.65 -28.83 2.73
N GLY A 441 -14.13 -27.61 2.60
CA GLY A 441 -14.49 -26.69 1.53
C GLY A 441 -15.90 -26.12 1.70
N GLU A 442 -16.34 -25.91 2.94
CA GLU A 442 -17.64 -25.29 3.17
C GLU A 442 -17.66 -23.82 2.76
N ASP A 443 -18.77 -23.45 2.12
CA ASP A 443 -19.00 -22.10 1.61
C ASP A 443 -19.39 -21.09 2.69
N LYS A 444 -19.90 -21.59 3.82
CA LYS A 444 -20.39 -20.77 4.94
C LYS A 444 -19.63 -21.13 6.19
N TYR A 445 -18.89 -20.16 6.71
CA TYR A 445 -18.17 -20.26 7.97
C TYR A 445 -18.13 -18.88 8.63
N THR A 446 -17.83 -18.88 9.92
CA THR A 446 -17.80 -17.67 10.75
C THR A 446 -16.38 -17.41 11.23
N GLU A 447 -16.19 -16.35 12.01
CA GLU A 447 -14.96 -16.00 12.70
C GLU A 447 -14.44 -17.11 13.64
N ALA A 448 -15.27 -18.11 13.95
CA ALA A 448 -14.92 -19.31 14.72
C ALA A 448 -13.79 -20.14 14.08
N VAL A 449 -13.49 -19.96 12.78
CA VAL A 449 -12.35 -20.61 12.11
C VAL A 449 -11.00 -20.09 12.63
N ASP A 450 -10.92 -18.81 12.98
CA ASP A 450 -9.71 -18.22 13.56
C ASP A 450 -9.54 -18.71 15.01
N VAL A 451 -10.64 -18.91 15.74
CA VAL A 451 -10.61 -19.49 17.10
C VAL A 451 -10.06 -20.92 17.07
N TYR A 452 -10.48 -21.74 16.11
CA TYR A 452 -9.91 -23.08 15.92
C TYR A 452 -8.41 -23.01 15.67
N SER A 453 -8.00 -22.15 14.74
CA SER A 453 -6.60 -21.94 14.38
C SER A 453 -5.77 -21.46 15.59
N PHE A 454 -6.35 -20.63 16.45
CA PHE A 454 -5.75 -20.21 17.72
C PHE A 454 -5.57 -21.38 18.70
N GLY A 455 -6.56 -22.28 18.80
CA GLY A 455 -6.43 -23.52 19.58
C GLY A 455 -5.27 -24.40 19.11
N ILE A 456 -5.05 -24.48 17.79
CA ILE A 456 -3.87 -25.14 17.22
C ILE A 456 -2.57 -24.43 17.65
N ILE A 457 -2.54 -23.09 17.63
CA ILE A 457 -1.37 -22.32 18.10
C ILE A 457 -1.09 -22.56 19.59
N LEU A 458 -2.11 -22.71 20.44
CA LEU A 458 -1.91 -23.08 21.85
C LEU A 458 -1.20 -24.43 21.99
N SER A 459 -1.53 -25.41 21.13
CA SER A 459 -0.82 -26.69 21.10
C SER A 459 0.63 -26.57 20.64
N GLU A 460 0.93 -25.66 19.70
CA GLU A 460 2.31 -25.38 19.29
C GLU A 460 3.10 -24.70 20.40
N LEU A 461 2.50 -23.71 21.06
CA LEU A 461 3.09 -23.07 22.22
C LEU A 461 3.35 -24.12 23.29
N ASP A 462 2.44 -25.05 23.55
CA ASP A 462 2.66 -26.07 24.57
C ASP A 462 3.79 -27.06 24.20
N THR A 463 3.68 -27.71 23.04
CA THR A 463 4.54 -28.82 22.63
C THR A 463 5.86 -28.39 21.99
N HIS A 464 5.91 -27.17 21.45
CA HIS A 464 6.93 -26.69 20.51
C HIS A 464 7.06 -27.54 19.24
N GLN A 465 6.09 -28.39 18.94
CA GLN A 465 6.09 -29.20 17.72
C GLN A 465 5.26 -28.52 16.64
N LEU A 466 5.52 -28.88 15.38
CA LEU A 466 4.59 -28.57 14.30
C LEU A 466 3.27 -29.31 14.57
N PRO A 467 2.08 -28.72 14.32
CA PRO A 467 0.83 -29.42 14.58
C PRO A 467 0.76 -30.74 13.82
N PHE A 468 0.31 -31.80 14.50
CA PHE A 468 0.28 -33.17 13.99
C PHE A 468 1.66 -33.74 13.62
N GLY A 469 2.75 -33.19 14.16
CA GLY A 469 4.11 -33.69 13.91
C GLY A 469 4.39 -35.07 14.49
N ASP A 470 3.61 -35.48 15.50
CA ASP A 470 3.64 -36.79 16.14
C ASP A 470 2.68 -37.81 15.49
N ALA A 471 1.78 -37.36 14.61
CA ALA A 471 0.79 -38.20 13.95
C ALA A 471 1.45 -39.12 12.91
N LYS A 472 1.16 -40.43 13.01
CA LYS A 472 1.76 -41.48 12.18
C LYS A 472 0.69 -42.36 11.53
N THR A 473 1.02 -42.90 10.37
CA THR A 473 0.26 -43.99 9.73
C THR A 473 0.35 -45.26 10.58
N SER A 474 -0.51 -46.24 10.28
CA SER A 474 -0.43 -47.59 10.85
C SER A 474 0.92 -48.29 10.60
N ALA A 475 1.67 -47.87 9.58
CA ALA A 475 3.03 -48.33 9.30
C ALA A 475 4.13 -47.54 10.05
N GLY A 476 3.76 -46.57 10.91
CA GLY A 476 4.68 -45.77 11.71
C GLY A 476 5.34 -44.58 11.00
N ALA A 477 5.00 -44.33 9.72
CA ALA A 477 5.50 -43.18 8.97
C ALA A 477 4.73 -41.89 9.31
N PRO A 478 5.36 -40.69 9.31
CA PRO A 478 4.65 -39.42 9.53
C PRO A 478 3.52 -39.21 8.52
N LEU A 479 2.41 -38.61 8.96
CA LEU A 479 1.32 -38.23 8.05
C LEU A 479 1.75 -37.08 7.13
N ASN A 480 1.39 -37.18 5.85
CA ASN A 480 1.49 -36.07 4.90
C ASN A 480 0.35 -35.07 5.10
N ASP A 481 0.47 -33.87 4.53
CA ASP A 481 -0.49 -32.79 4.75
C ASP A 481 -1.90 -33.12 4.24
N MET A 482 -2.04 -33.93 3.19
CA MET A 482 -3.35 -34.37 2.67
C MET A 482 -4.05 -35.34 3.63
N ALA A 483 -3.31 -36.28 4.21
CA ALA A 483 -3.84 -37.21 5.20
C ALA A 483 -4.24 -36.49 6.49
N ILE A 484 -3.47 -35.48 6.90
CA ILE A 484 -3.81 -34.59 8.02
C ILE A 484 -5.10 -33.85 7.73
N LEU A 485 -5.20 -33.21 6.55
CA LEU A 485 -6.39 -32.47 6.15
C LEU A 485 -7.64 -33.35 6.18
N GLN A 486 -7.55 -34.57 5.63
CA GLN A 486 -8.65 -35.55 5.66
C GLN A 486 -9.00 -36.02 7.08
N GLY A 487 -7.99 -36.22 7.94
CA GLY A 487 -8.19 -36.58 9.34
C GLY A 487 -8.91 -35.49 10.12
N VAL A 488 -8.50 -34.23 9.93
CA VAL A 488 -9.11 -33.05 10.55
C VAL A 488 -10.53 -32.83 10.03
N SER A 489 -10.73 -32.91 8.71
CA SER A 489 -12.03 -32.69 8.07
C SER A 489 -13.08 -33.71 8.51
N SER A 490 -12.66 -34.94 8.82
CA SER A 490 -13.52 -36.02 9.33
C SER A 490 -13.64 -36.03 10.86
N GLY A 491 -12.91 -35.18 11.57
CA GLY A 491 -12.85 -35.16 13.04
C GLY A 491 -12.15 -36.37 13.65
N THR A 492 -11.46 -37.19 12.84
CA THR A 492 -10.74 -38.39 13.30
C THR A 492 -9.33 -38.10 13.81
N LEU A 493 -8.80 -36.92 13.46
CA LEU A 493 -7.49 -36.45 13.89
C LEU A 493 -7.61 -35.18 14.73
N GLN A 494 -6.98 -35.18 15.90
CA GLN A 494 -6.86 -34.03 16.78
C GLN A 494 -5.40 -33.81 17.13
N VAL A 495 -5.03 -32.57 17.43
CA VAL A 495 -3.66 -32.25 17.84
C VAL A 495 -3.38 -32.76 19.26
N THR A 496 -2.14 -33.15 19.49
CA THR A 496 -1.65 -33.58 20.80
C THR A 496 -1.19 -32.37 21.62
N LEU A 497 -1.55 -32.35 22.90
CA LEU A 497 -0.97 -31.45 23.91
C LEU A 497 0.01 -32.26 24.77
N SER A 498 0.99 -31.60 25.36
CA SER A 498 1.98 -32.26 26.21
C SER A 498 1.33 -32.78 27.50
N PRO A 499 1.83 -33.88 28.09
CA PRO A 499 1.37 -34.37 29.39
C PRO A 499 1.59 -33.38 30.55
N THR A 500 2.36 -32.33 30.32
CA THR A 500 2.67 -31.26 31.28
C THR A 500 1.87 -29.98 31.04
N CYS A 501 0.96 -29.97 30.06
CA CYS A 501 0.08 -28.84 29.81
C CYS A 501 -0.81 -28.61 31.04
N PRO A 502 -0.95 -27.37 31.54
CA PRO A 502 -1.91 -27.06 32.59
C PRO A 502 -3.33 -27.46 32.17
N SER A 503 -4.09 -28.01 33.13
CA SER A 503 -5.37 -28.66 32.86
C SER A 503 -6.43 -27.70 32.29
N ASN A 504 -6.52 -26.50 32.85
CA ASN A 504 -7.43 -25.46 32.38
C ASN A 504 -7.02 -24.90 31.02
N LEU A 505 -5.71 -24.80 30.74
CA LEU A 505 -5.21 -24.40 29.43
C LEU A 505 -5.51 -25.47 28.36
N GLU A 506 -5.36 -26.76 28.69
CA GLU A 506 -5.76 -27.85 27.80
C GLU A 506 -7.27 -27.78 27.52
N ALA A 507 -8.10 -27.61 28.55
CA ALA A 507 -9.55 -27.49 28.39
C ALA A 507 -9.93 -26.32 27.47
N LEU A 508 -9.26 -25.17 27.60
CA LEU A 508 -9.44 -24.01 26.72
C LEU A 508 -9.01 -24.31 25.28
N ALA A 509 -7.83 -24.91 25.09
CA ALA A 509 -7.36 -25.27 23.75
C ALA A 509 -8.33 -26.25 23.06
N ARG A 510 -8.85 -27.25 23.81
CA ARG A 510 -9.84 -28.21 23.33
C ARG A 510 -11.18 -27.54 22.99
N SER A 511 -11.64 -26.56 23.78
CA SER A 511 -12.88 -25.84 23.48
C SER A 511 -12.75 -24.96 22.23
N CYS A 512 -11.59 -24.32 22.01
CA CYS A 512 -11.28 -23.64 20.76
C CYS A 512 -11.31 -24.57 19.55
N MET A 513 -10.86 -25.82 19.72
CA MET A 513 -10.79 -26.83 18.65
C MET A 513 -12.04 -27.71 18.53
N ASN A 514 -13.19 -27.28 19.05
CA ASN A 514 -14.44 -28.04 18.93
C ASN A 514 -14.79 -28.25 17.44
N LEU A 515 -15.25 -29.46 17.10
CA LEU A 515 -15.67 -29.79 15.74
C LEU A 515 -16.89 -28.99 15.29
N ASP A 516 -17.81 -28.71 16.22
CA ASP A 516 -18.93 -27.81 15.96
C ASP A 516 -18.47 -26.35 16.16
N PRO A 517 -18.43 -25.52 15.09
CA PRO A 517 -18.02 -24.13 15.20
C PRO A 517 -18.91 -23.31 16.12
N ALA A 518 -20.19 -23.66 16.30
CA ALA A 518 -21.10 -22.94 17.19
C ALA A 518 -20.82 -23.22 18.68
N GLN A 519 -20.08 -24.28 18.99
CA GLN A 519 -19.68 -24.64 20.36
C GLN A 519 -18.29 -24.09 20.73
N ARG A 520 -17.59 -23.43 19.79
CA ARG A 520 -16.32 -22.77 20.08
C ARG A 520 -16.59 -21.48 20.85
N PRO A 521 -15.75 -21.12 21.83
CA PRO A 521 -15.83 -19.81 22.47
C PRO A 521 -15.54 -18.69 21.45
N THR A 522 -16.09 -17.50 21.66
CA THR A 522 -15.68 -16.32 20.87
C THR A 522 -14.25 -15.92 21.23
N ALA A 523 -13.57 -15.18 20.34
CA ALA A 523 -12.22 -14.67 20.64
C ALA A 523 -12.18 -13.86 21.94
N ALA A 524 -13.24 -13.09 22.24
CA ALA A 524 -13.36 -12.32 23.48
C ALA A 524 -13.48 -13.22 24.72
N GLN A 525 -14.22 -14.34 24.63
CA GLN A 525 -14.30 -15.33 25.70
C GLN A 525 -12.94 -16.00 25.92
N VAL A 526 -12.22 -16.38 24.86
CA VAL A 526 -10.86 -16.93 24.96
C VAL A 526 -9.91 -15.93 25.62
N ALA A 527 -9.98 -14.65 25.22
CA ALA A 527 -9.19 -13.58 25.80
C ALA A 527 -9.47 -13.37 27.30
N TYR A 528 -10.71 -13.57 27.73
CA TYR A 528 -11.10 -13.56 29.15
C TYR A 528 -10.54 -14.78 29.89
N GLU A 529 -10.72 -15.99 29.36
CA GLU A 529 -10.22 -17.23 29.97
C GLU A 529 -8.70 -17.22 30.15
N LEU A 530 -7.94 -16.72 29.16
CA LEU A 530 -6.48 -16.61 29.23
C LEU A 530 -5.97 -15.64 30.32
N ARG A 531 -6.85 -14.84 30.92
CA ARG A 531 -6.53 -13.88 31.98
C ARG A 531 -6.98 -14.33 33.36
N LYS A 532 -7.65 -15.47 33.48
CA LYS A 532 -8.00 -16.02 34.79
C LYS A 532 -6.76 -16.48 35.56
N SER A 533 -6.78 -16.25 36.86
CA SER A 533 -5.66 -16.60 37.76
C SER A 533 -5.44 -18.10 37.91
N ASP A 534 -6.45 -18.91 37.59
CA ASP A 534 -6.42 -20.37 37.68
C ASP A 534 -6.06 -21.06 36.36
N LEU A 535 -5.83 -20.31 35.27
CA LEU A 535 -5.55 -20.88 33.94
C LEU A 535 -4.38 -21.88 33.94
N LEU A 536 -3.33 -21.60 34.72
CA LEU A 536 -2.11 -22.40 34.76
C LEU A 536 -2.05 -23.37 35.96
N LEU A 537 -3.15 -23.53 36.70
CA LEU A 537 -3.24 -24.43 37.85
C LEU A 537 -3.48 -25.89 37.48
#